data_AF-A0A8T6EMR4-F1
#
_entry.id   AF-A0A8T6EMR4-F1
#
_cell.length_a   1.000
_cell.length_b   1.000
_cell.length_c   1.000
_cell.angle_alpha   90.00
_cell.angle_beta   90.00
_cell.angle_gamma   90.00
#
_symmetry.space_group_name_H-M   'P 1'
#
loop_
_entity.id
_entity.type
_entity.pdbx_description
1 polymer ?
#
loop_
_entity_poly.entity_id
_entity_poly.type
_entity_poly.pdbx_seq_one_letter_code
_entity_poly.pdbx_strand_id
1 'polypeptide(L)'
;MTTRDPSPLRCPMPECRRAIESEFWSTTGTRTSEPCIHFIAIWPEGAGSEAAMVEAVIYGLDGDREFVIRNVRASDEEVRRRLRAADLGTLAAIVGRRLHVVVEDGGRRGAAFGDRHERSAASRELAQVIAGPDPVLGGGSMRPA
;
A
#
# COMPACT_ATOMS: atom_id res chain seq x y z
N MET A 1 -14.52 30.65 -12.30
CA MET A 1 -13.86 29.66 -11.42
C MET A 1 -12.90 28.88 -12.29
N THR A 2 -11.60 29.20 -12.24
CA THR A 2 -10.57 28.41 -12.93
C THR A 2 -10.39 27.11 -12.17
N THR A 3 -10.99 26.04 -12.67
CA THR A 3 -10.60 24.67 -12.34
C THR A 3 -9.12 24.56 -12.66
N ARG A 4 -8.25 24.65 -11.64
CA ARG A 4 -6.85 24.24 -11.79
C ARG A 4 -6.92 22.78 -12.19
N ASP A 5 -6.45 22.46 -13.38
CA ASP A 5 -6.17 21.08 -13.74
C ASP A 5 -5.31 20.49 -12.60
N PRO A 6 -5.72 19.37 -12.00
CA PRO A 6 -4.97 18.79 -10.91
C PRO A 6 -3.55 18.52 -11.39
N SER A 7 -2.56 19.00 -10.63
CA SER A 7 -1.16 18.82 -11.00
C SER A 7 -0.87 17.32 -11.08
N PRO A 8 -0.09 16.82 -12.06
CA PRO A 8 0.20 15.40 -12.13
C PRO A 8 1.06 14.99 -10.92
N LEU A 9 0.69 13.88 -10.26
CA LEU A 9 1.42 13.28 -9.15
C LEU A 9 2.82 12.90 -9.63
N ARG A 10 3.86 13.52 -9.06
CA ARG A 10 5.24 13.17 -9.44
C ARG A 10 5.77 12.08 -8.54
N CYS A 11 6.45 11.10 -9.14
CA CYS A 11 7.23 10.16 -8.36
C CYS A 11 8.29 10.94 -7.56
N PRO A 12 8.36 10.75 -6.23
CA PRO A 12 9.29 11.48 -5.37
C PRO A 12 10.73 10.97 -5.46
N MET A 13 10.94 9.82 -6.12
CA MET A 13 12.27 9.22 -6.27
C MET A 13 13.16 10.12 -7.14
N PRO A 14 14.34 10.56 -6.67
CA PRO A 14 15.20 11.50 -7.40
C PRO A 14 15.60 11.03 -8.81
N GLU A 15 15.77 9.73 -8.97
CA GLU A 15 16.10 9.04 -10.21
C GLU A 15 14.90 8.89 -11.16
N CYS A 16 13.67 9.01 -10.64
CA CYS A 16 12.45 8.81 -11.39
C CYS A 16 11.62 10.10 -11.47
N ARG A 17 11.83 10.90 -12.51
CA ARG A 17 11.09 12.16 -12.72
C ARG A 17 9.73 11.98 -13.40
N ARG A 18 9.19 10.76 -13.40
CA ARG A 18 7.97 10.43 -14.14
C ARG A 18 6.76 11.03 -13.42
N ALA A 19 5.95 11.73 -14.20
CA ALA A 19 4.67 12.25 -13.75
C ALA A 19 3.59 11.18 -13.99
N ILE A 20 2.73 10.99 -13.01
CA ILE A 20 1.52 10.20 -13.08
C ILE A 20 0.40 11.21 -13.23
N GLU A 21 -0.36 11.10 -14.32
CA GLU A 21 -1.49 12.00 -14.52
C GLU A 21 -2.50 11.84 -13.38
N SER A 22 -3.11 12.95 -13.00
CA SER A 22 -4.13 13.04 -11.96
C SER A 22 -5.31 12.07 -12.14
N GLU A 23 -5.57 11.68 -13.38
CA GLU A 23 -6.63 10.77 -13.80
C GLU A 23 -6.13 9.34 -14.07
N PHE A 24 -4.99 8.95 -13.48
CA PHE A 24 -4.47 7.58 -13.59
C PHE A 24 -5.53 6.50 -13.29
N TRP A 25 -6.53 6.87 -12.48
CA TRP A 25 -7.83 6.19 -12.39
C TRP A 25 -8.95 7.20 -12.66
N SER A 26 -9.31 7.41 -13.93
CA SER A 26 -10.58 8.06 -14.23
C SER A 26 -11.72 7.20 -13.68
N THR A 27 -12.83 7.82 -13.28
CA THR A 27 -14.08 7.12 -12.94
C THR A 27 -14.64 6.28 -14.09
N THR A 28 -14.07 6.41 -15.29
CA THR A 28 -14.36 5.65 -16.52
C THR A 28 -13.37 4.51 -16.81
N GLY A 29 -12.42 4.22 -15.91
CA GLY A 29 -11.57 3.01 -15.96
C GLY A 29 -10.50 2.99 -17.05
N THR A 30 -10.31 4.09 -17.79
CA THR A 30 -9.25 4.23 -18.79
C THR A 30 -7.98 4.78 -18.15
N ARG A 31 -6.95 3.94 -18.05
CA ARG A 31 -5.59 4.39 -17.70
C ARG A 31 -5.10 5.35 -18.78
N THR A 32 -4.85 6.61 -18.43
CA THR A 32 -4.33 7.60 -19.38
C THR A 32 -2.81 7.49 -19.57
N SER A 33 -2.11 6.83 -18.65
CA SER A 33 -0.67 6.55 -18.74
C SER A 33 -0.31 5.28 -17.96
N GLU A 34 0.87 4.69 -18.23
CA GLU A 34 1.44 3.65 -17.36
C GLU A 34 2.25 4.29 -16.23
N PRO A 35 2.12 3.80 -14.99
CA PRO A 35 2.83 4.37 -13.86
C PRO A 35 4.32 3.98 -13.92
N CYS A 36 5.17 4.68 -13.19
CA CYS A 36 6.58 4.29 -13.08
C CYS A 36 6.75 3.00 -12.26
N ILE A 37 7.93 2.38 -12.36
CA ILE A 37 8.26 1.17 -11.59
C ILE A 37 8.17 1.36 -10.07
N HIS A 38 8.27 2.60 -9.56
CA HIS A 38 8.18 2.91 -8.13
C HIS A 38 6.75 3.08 -7.63
N PHE A 39 5.77 3.24 -8.51
CA PHE A 39 4.36 3.38 -8.11
C PHE A 39 3.84 2.10 -7.45
N ILE A 40 3.15 2.26 -6.33
CA ILE A 40 2.52 1.15 -5.59
C ILE A 40 1.00 1.30 -5.64
N ALA A 41 0.48 2.43 -5.15
CA ALA A 41 -0.96 2.61 -5.00
C ALA A 41 -1.37 4.09 -4.99
N ILE A 42 -2.66 4.33 -5.23
CA ILE A 42 -3.32 5.64 -5.10
C ILE A 42 -4.69 5.44 -4.42
N TRP A 43 -5.12 6.42 -3.61
CA TRP A 43 -6.40 6.40 -2.90
C TRP A 43 -6.98 7.82 -2.74
N PRO A 44 -8.31 7.95 -2.61
CA PRO A 44 -8.93 9.22 -2.24
C PRO A 44 -8.67 9.53 -0.76
N GLU A 45 -8.58 10.80 -0.40
CA GLU A 45 -8.44 11.24 0.99
C GLU A 45 -9.75 11.85 1.50
N GLY A 46 -10.08 11.57 2.76
CA GLY A 46 -11.38 11.86 3.40
C GLY A 46 -11.51 11.15 4.75
N ALA A 47 -12.69 11.17 5.37
CA ALA A 47 -12.94 10.37 6.58
C ALA A 47 -12.73 8.88 6.27
N GLY A 48 -11.77 8.24 6.95
CA GLY A 48 -11.34 6.86 6.64
C GLY A 48 -10.15 6.77 5.66
N SER A 49 -9.43 7.87 5.40
CA SER A 49 -8.26 7.90 4.51
C SER A 49 -7.17 6.90 4.88
N GLU A 50 -6.96 6.63 6.16
CA GLU A 50 -5.98 5.64 6.63
C GLU A 50 -6.36 4.22 6.20
N ALA A 51 -7.63 3.84 6.34
CA ALA A 51 -8.12 2.54 5.88
C ALA A 51 -8.00 2.42 4.36
N ALA A 52 -8.41 3.46 3.62
CA ALA A 52 -8.29 3.51 2.17
C ALA A 52 -6.83 3.41 1.70
N MET A 53 -5.91 4.10 2.38
CA MET A 53 -4.47 4.00 2.13
C MET A 53 -3.96 2.58 2.35
N VAL A 54 -4.24 2.00 3.52
CA VAL A 54 -3.75 0.67 3.89
C VAL A 54 -4.27 -0.39 2.92
N GLU A 55 -5.56 -0.36 2.60
CA GLU A 55 -6.17 -1.27 1.62
C GLU A 55 -5.55 -1.12 0.24
N ALA A 56 -5.39 0.11 -0.25
CA ALA A 56 -4.81 0.37 -1.56
C ALA A 56 -3.34 -0.10 -1.64
N VAL A 57 -2.54 0.13 -0.59
CA VAL A 57 -1.14 -0.31 -0.54
C VAL A 57 -1.04 -1.83 -0.48
N ILE A 58 -1.87 -2.51 0.32
CA ILE A 58 -1.86 -3.97 0.37
C ILE A 58 -2.22 -4.57 -0.99
N TYR A 59 -3.20 -3.99 -1.68
CA TYR A 59 -3.54 -4.40 -3.04
C TYR A 59 -2.39 -4.13 -4.02
N GLY A 60 -1.72 -2.98 -3.92
CA GLY A 60 -0.57 -2.61 -4.75
C GLY A 60 0.67 -3.48 -4.52
N LEU A 61 0.79 -4.07 -3.33
CA LEU A 61 1.84 -5.01 -2.95
C LEU A 61 1.40 -6.48 -3.11
N ASP A 62 0.20 -6.76 -3.64
CA ASP A 62 -0.26 -8.12 -3.85
C ASP A 62 0.70 -8.85 -4.81
N GLY A 63 1.17 -10.03 -4.41
CA GLY A 63 2.19 -10.77 -5.14
C GLY A 63 3.65 -10.42 -4.79
N ASP A 64 3.92 -9.45 -3.90
CA ASP A 64 5.27 -9.27 -3.37
C ASP A 64 5.74 -10.51 -2.60
N ARG A 65 7.05 -10.78 -2.65
CA ARG A 65 7.63 -12.05 -2.18
C ARG A 65 7.20 -12.42 -0.76
N GLU A 66 7.23 -11.47 0.18
CA GLU A 66 6.86 -11.72 1.59
C GLU A 66 5.38 -12.04 1.76
N PHE A 67 4.51 -11.37 0.99
CA PHE A 67 3.08 -11.66 0.96
C PHE A 67 2.82 -13.06 0.40
N VAL A 68 3.53 -13.45 -0.68
CA VAL A 68 3.45 -14.80 -1.25
C VAL A 68 3.90 -15.86 -0.24
N ILE A 69 5.06 -15.67 0.40
CA ILE A 69 5.59 -16.62 1.40
C ILE A 69 4.59 -16.85 2.55
N ARG A 70 3.95 -15.77 3.02
CA ARG A 70 3.01 -15.81 4.15
C ARG A 70 1.56 -16.04 3.72
N ASN A 71 1.33 -16.34 2.44
CA ASN A 71 0.01 -16.51 1.84
C ASN A 71 -0.95 -15.35 2.15
N VAL A 72 -0.43 -14.12 2.20
CA VAL A 72 -1.22 -12.89 2.29
C VAL A 72 -1.63 -12.52 0.88
N ARG A 73 -2.93 -12.61 0.60
CA ARG A 73 -3.52 -12.18 -0.68
C ARG A 73 -4.60 -11.14 -0.42
N ALA A 74 -4.56 -10.02 -1.13
CA ALA A 74 -5.54 -8.94 -0.94
C ALA A 74 -6.99 -9.39 -1.27
N SER A 75 -7.14 -10.42 -2.09
CA SER A 75 -8.42 -11.03 -2.47
C SER A 75 -8.96 -12.07 -1.47
N ASP A 76 -8.15 -12.52 -0.49
CA ASP A 76 -8.55 -13.54 0.48
C ASP A 76 -9.43 -12.92 1.59
N GLU A 77 -10.59 -13.53 1.83
CA GLU A 77 -11.56 -13.05 2.82
C GLU A 77 -11.02 -13.16 4.26
N GLU A 78 -10.18 -14.15 4.54
CA GLU A 78 -9.52 -14.28 5.84
C GLU A 78 -8.53 -13.14 6.07
N VAL A 79 -7.76 -12.77 5.04
CA VAL A 79 -6.84 -11.62 5.10
C VAL A 79 -7.62 -10.33 5.32
N ARG A 80 -8.72 -10.13 4.60
CA ARG A 80 -9.61 -8.97 4.79
C ARG A 80 -10.20 -8.92 6.20
N ARG A 81 -10.62 -10.06 6.74
CA ARG A 81 -11.10 -10.16 8.12
C ARG A 81 -10.03 -9.74 9.12
N ARG A 82 -8.79 -10.22 8.94
CA ARG A 82 -7.65 -9.86 9.81
C ARG A 82 -7.28 -8.39 9.68
N LEU A 83 -7.36 -7.82 8.48
CA LEU A 83 -7.14 -6.38 8.27
C LEU A 83 -8.15 -5.52 9.02
N ARG A 84 -9.42 -5.87 8.97
CA ARG A 84 -10.48 -5.19 9.72
C ARG A 84 -10.31 -5.31 11.25
N ALA A 85 -9.66 -6.37 11.71
CA ALA A 85 -9.37 -6.60 13.13
C ALA A 85 -8.02 -6.03 13.59
N ALA A 86 -7.13 -5.68 12.66
CA ALA A 86 -5.82 -5.13 12.96
C ALA A 86 -5.93 -3.66 13.37
N ASP A 87 -4.94 -3.18 14.13
CA ASP A 87 -4.81 -1.75 14.43
C ASP A 87 -4.41 -0.99 13.15
N LEU A 88 -5.38 -0.29 12.58
CA LEU A 88 -5.21 0.53 11.38
C LEU A 88 -4.13 1.61 11.56
N GLY A 89 -3.99 2.17 12.76
CA GLY A 89 -2.97 3.18 13.04
C GLY A 89 -1.55 2.61 12.92
N THR A 90 -1.35 1.38 13.41
CA THR A 90 -0.08 0.66 13.25
C THR A 90 0.22 0.36 11.77
N LEU A 91 -0.77 -0.12 11.01
CA LEU A 91 -0.59 -0.39 9.58
C LEU A 91 -0.29 0.89 8.79
N ALA A 92 -1.02 1.97 9.05
CA ALA A 92 -0.79 3.27 8.44
C ALA A 92 0.61 3.83 8.77
N ALA A 93 1.06 3.68 10.02
CA ALA A 93 2.40 4.09 10.44
C ALA A 93 3.51 3.28 9.74
N ILE A 94 3.30 1.98 9.49
CA ILE A 94 4.23 1.17 8.68
C ILE A 94 4.32 1.73 7.27
N VAL A 95 3.19 1.98 6.62
CA VAL A 95 3.13 2.57 5.26
C VAL A 95 3.88 3.89 5.21
N GLY A 96 3.58 4.83 6.10
CA GLY A 96 4.22 6.15 6.11
C GLY A 96 5.72 6.13 6.44
N ARG A 97 6.20 5.13 7.19
CA ARG A 97 7.63 4.97 7.51
C ARG A 97 8.42 4.28 6.40
N ARG A 98 7.80 3.33 5.69
CA ARG A 98 8.49 2.45 4.74
C ARG A 98 8.37 2.89 3.29
N LEU A 99 7.33 3.65 2.96
CA LEU A 99 7.04 4.08 1.61
C LEU A 99 6.99 5.61 1.53
N HIS A 100 7.22 6.13 0.33
CA HIS A 100 7.05 7.53 0.03
C HIS A 100 5.57 7.83 -0.21
N VAL A 101 4.90 8.36 0.82
CA VAL A 101 3.51 8.82 0.72
C VAL A 101 3.47 10.27 0.28
N VAL A 102 2.77 10.53 -0.82
CA VAL A 102 2.53 11.87 -1.35
C VAL A 102 1.04 12.17 -1.22
N VAL A 103 0.71 13.31 -0.61
CA VAL A 103 -0.66 13.80 -0.44
C VAL A 103 -0.85 15.06 -1.29
N GLU A 104 -1.89 15.09 -2.12
CA GLU A 104 -2.16 16.18 -3.05
C GLU A 104 -3.57 16.76 -2.94
N ASP A 105 -3.80 17.84 -3.70
CA ASP A 105 -5.08 18.52 -3.86
C ASP A 105 -5.68 19.09 -2.56
N GLY A 106 -4.81 19.45 -1.60
CA GLY A 106 -5.22 19.96 -0.29
C GLY A 106 -5.77 18.87 0.63
N GLY A 107 -5.28 17.64 0.47
CA GLY A 107 -5.70 16.50 1.27
C GLY A 107 -6.87 15.73 0.65
N ARG A 108 -6.94 15.65 -0.69
CA ARG A 108 -8.05 14.97 -1.41
C ARG A 108 -7.62 13.65 -2.05
N ARG A 109 -6.33 13.40 -2.19
CA ARG A 109 -5.79 12.13 -2.72
C ARG A 109 -4.41 11.86 -2.15
N GLY A 110 -4.12 10.59 -1.92
CA GLY A 110 -2.81 10.10 -1.54
C GLY A 110 -2.28 9.09 -2.55
N ALA A 111 -0.95 9.02 -2.68
CA ALA A 111 -0.27 7.99 -3.45
C ALA A 111 0.97 7.48 -2.70
N ALA A 112 1.27 6.20 -2.88
CA ALA A 112 2.45 5.57 -2.31
C ALA A 112 3.42 5.14 -3.42
N PHE A 113 4.70 5.42 -3.17
CA PHE A 113 5.81 5.03 -4.01
C PHE A 113 6.87 4.31 -3.18
N GLY A 114 7.64 3.46 -3.82
CA GLY A 114 8.85 2.89 -3.22
C GLY A 114 9.63 2.04 -4.19
N ASP A 115 10.93 1.93 -3.94
CA ASP A 115 11.83 1.03 -4.65
C ASP A 115 11.62 -0.44 -4.22
N ARG A 116 12.43 -1.34 -4.80
CA ARG A 116 12.33 -2.78 -4.50
C ARG A 116 12.59 -3.11 -3.02
N HIS A 117 13.53 -2.43 -2.39
CA HIS A 117 13.91 -2.66 -1.00
C HIS A 117 12.82 -2.13 -0.05
N GLU A 118 12.27 -0.96 -0.34
CA GLU A 118 11.20 -0.31 0.42
C GLU A 118 9.91 -1.15 0.36
N ARG A 119 9.53 -1.62 -0.82
CA ARG A 119 8.40 -2.56 -1.00
C ARG A 119 8.60 -3.82 -0.17
N SER A 120 9.77 -4.45 -0.29
CA SER A 120 10.08 -5.68 0.44
C SER A 120 10.00 -5.47 1.96
N ALA A 121 10.49 -4.32 2.46
CA ALA A 121 10.42 -3.98 3.87
C ALA A 121 8.98 -3.70 4.34
N ALA A 122 8.20 -2.95 3.56
CA ALA A 122 6.78 -2.70 3.83
C ALA A 122 5.99 -4.02 3.85
N SER A 123 6.13 -4.87 2.83
CA SER A 123 5.44 -6.16 2.76
C SER A 123 5.79 -7.06 3.95
N ARG A 124 7.05 -7.08 4.39
CA ARG A 124 7.45 -7.88 5.55
C ARG A 124 6.75 -7.42 6.83
N GLU A 125 6.76 -6.13 7.11
CA GLU A 125 6.14 -5.59 8.33
C GLU A 125 4.62 -5.67 8.30
N LEU A 126 4.00 -5.35 7.16
CA LEU A 126 2.55 -5.49 6.99
C LEU A 126 2.11 -6.95 7.14
N ALA A 127 2.82 -7.90 6.52
CA ALA A 127 2.49 -9.31 6.65
C ALA A 127 2.66 -9.84 8.07
N GLN A 128 3.58 -9.27 8.86
CA GLN A 128 3.73 -9.60 10.28
C GLN A 128 2.52 -9.19 11.12
N VAL A 129 1.93 -8.04 10.83
CA VAL A 129 0.72 -7.57 11.50
C VAL A 129 -0.51 -8.36 11.03
N ILE A 130 -0.62 -8.63 9.72
CA ILE A 130 -1.79 -9.28 9.11
C ILE A 130 -1.83 -10.78 9.39
N ALA A 131 -0.71 -11.49 9.21
CA ALA A 131 -0.65 -12.94 9.30
C ALA A 131 -0.06 -13.45 10.63
N GLY A 132 0.50 -12.54 11.45
CA GLY A 132 1.21 -12.91 12.68
C GLY A 132 2.66 -13.33 12.43
N PRO A 133 3.36 -13.81 13.48
CA PRO A 133 4.72 -14.32 13.36
C PRO A 133 4.79 -15.54 12.45
N ASP A 134 5.95 -15.72 11.81
CA ASP A 134 6.23 -16.88 10.98
C ASP A 134 6.02 -18.17 11.81
N PRO A 135 5.15 -19.11 11.36
CA PRO A 135 4.97 -20.37 12.06
C PRO A 135 6.29 -21.17 12.17
N VAL A 136 7.27 -20.93 11.31
CA VAL A 136 8.59 -21.59 11.34
C VAL A 136 9.46 -21.10 12.51
N LEU A 137 9.21 -19.90 13.04
CA LEU A 137 9.91 -19.38 14.24
C LEU A 137 9.25 -19.81 15.55
N GLY A 138 8.12 -20.52 15.50
CA GLY A 138 7.43 -21.13 16.64
C GLY A 138 7.90 -22.56 16.95
N GLY A 139 9.07 -22.98 16.45
CA GLY A 139 9.69 -24.25 16.79
C GLY A 139 10.21 -24.24 18.24
N GLY A 140 9.35 -24.55 19.20
CA GLY A 140 9.76 -24.63 20.60
C GLY A 140 8.68 -25.00 21.63
N SER A 141 8.17 -26.24 21.55
CA SER A 141 7.59 -27.04 22.65
C SER A 141 6.23 -26.58 23.21
N MET A 142 5.18 -27.40 23.38
CA MET A 142 5.15 -28.83 23.70
C MET A 142 3.72 -29.38 23.48
N ARG A 143 3.59 -30.47 22.72
CA ARG A 143 2.69 -31.59 23.04
C ARG A 143 3.55 -32.84 22.89
N PRO A 144 3.48 -33.87 23.76
CA PRO A 144 2.28 -34.50 24.33
C PRO A 144 2.33 -34.58 25.89
N ALA A 145 1.33 -34.99 26.65
CA ALA A 145 0.27 -35.98 26.49
C ALA A 145 -1.06 -35.52 27.09
#